data_AF-A0A8T9BK35-F1
#
_entry.id   AF-A0A8T9BK35-F1
#
_cell.length_a   1.000
_cell.length_b   1.000
_cell.length_c   1.000
_cell.angle_alpha   90.00
_cell.angle_beta   90.00
_cell.angle_gamma   90.00
#
_symmetry.space_group_name_H-M   'P 1'
#
loop_
_entity.id
_entity.type
_entity.pdbx_description
1 polymer ?
#
loop_
_entity_poly.entity_id
_entity_poly.type
_entity_poly.pdbx_seq_one_letter_code
_entity_poly.pdbx_strand_id
1 'polypeptide(L)'
;MGRPRTYGARKTHASIAASALFSSISRKNHHPKLPTSPERSALTDITSAVSNLNLDGDTENEENRVGHNHDDDDDDESSDTLADSESEESPEGLISQVDEDHEPGEEDEASILDAKHKHLLPLVTTYSIDTGRTMTTHSWADLLPPDCTVIKIAEASYAEVYRITIPSGETSIIKVMRIQSPSDPASSTSDTAIRVENIVSEVRIMNTLTELPGFVRFKDAHIILGRSVPAFIDAYERREEVCKGDRASQFPHPELYTDASEFLAIELGDAGCVLEDFAVTSIEQVWDILLGTILALAKGEMANEFEHRDLHENNICVSVSPAPSLETTGTSATPNLKLGRAGVKTTLIDYGLSRAKLQNGTVVFLDLEEDPMVFQGSEGHPQFNAYRRTKIQNGAFGTATETLCYCVERGWVSEVQAEEYGADVSGVF
;
A
#
# COMPACT_ATOMS: atom_id res chain seq x y z
N MET A 1 10.34 1.84 58.51
CA MET A 1 10.77 2.35 57.19
C MET A 1 10.16 1.47 56.12
N GLY A 2 9.03 1.88 55.52
CA GLY A 2 8.40 1.16 54.41
C GLY A 2 8.97 1.67 53.09
N ARG A 3 9.41 0.76 52.21
CA ARG A 3 9.84 1.11 50.85
C ARG A 3 8.61 1.59 50.05
N PRO A 4 8.70 2.69 49.29
CA PRO A 4 7.60 3.13 48.44
C PRO A 4 7.46 2.16 47.26
N ARG A 5 6.23 1.72 47.00
CA ARG A 5 5.87 0.97 45.79
C ARG A 5 6.00 1.91 44.59
N THR A 6 6.89 1.58 43.67
CA THR A 6 6.94 2.18 42.34
C THR A 6 5.76 1.65 41.53
N TYR A 7 4.77 2.50 41.26
CA TYR A 7 3.77 2.22 40.24
C TYR A 7 4.50 2.20 38.89
N GLY A 8 4.52 1.05 38.23
CA GLY A 8 4.95 0.97 36.83
C GLY A 8 4.05 1.87 36.00
N ALA A 9 4.66 2.76 35.22
CA ALA A 9 3.93 3.53 34.21
C ALA A 9 3.22 2.53 33.29
N ARG A 10 1.88 2.61 33.23
CA ARG A 10 1.12 1.94 32.17
C ARG A 10 1.65 2.50 30.85
N LYS A 11 2.26 1.66 30.02
CA LYS A 11 2.49 2.00 28.62
C LYS A 11 1.10 2.27 28.02
N THR A 12 0.87 3.51 27.58
CA THR A 12 -0.32 3.86 26.80
C THR A 12 -0.12 3.25 25.42
N HIS A 13 -0.85 2.19 25.09
CA HIS A 13 -0.91 1.69 23.71
C HIS A 13 -1.43 2.84 22.83
N ALA A 14 -0.71 3.14 21.75
CA ALA A 14 -1.18 4.08 20.75
C ALA A 14 -2.37 3.43 20.01
N SER A 15 -3.40 4.21 19.80
CA SER A 15 -4.61 3.84 19.05
C SER A 15 -4.32 3.71 17.55
N ILE A 16 -5.27 3.13 16.81
CA ILE A 16 -5.05 2.71 15.41
C ILE A 16 -4.71 3.87 14.50
N ALA A 17 -5.49 4.94 14.59
CA ALA A 17 -5.29 6.09 13.75
C ALA A 17 -4.00 6.84 14.11
N ALA A 18 -3.66 6.93 15.40
CA ALA A 18 -2.35 7.43 15.82
C ALA A 18 -1.21 6.54 15.29
N SER A 19 -1.33 5.22 15.34
CA SER A 19 -0.27 4.31 14.89
C SER A 19 -0.05 4.38 13.38
N ALA A 20 -1.13 4.43 12.58
CA ALA A 20 -1.09 4.73 11.13
C ALA A 20 -0.19 5.93 10.86
N LEU A 21 -0.53 7.05 11.51
CA LEU A 21 0.13 8.33 11.35
C LEU A 21 1.58 8.40 11.83
N PHE A 22 1.86 7.84 13.00
CA PHE A 22 3.19 7.94 13.62
C PHE A 22 4.16 6.87 13.12
N SER A 23 3.66 5.85 12.41
CA SER A 23 4.51 4.80 11.82
C SER A 23 5.17 5.24 10.51
N SER A 24 4.50 6.10 9.73
CA SER A 24 4.98 6.62 8.44
C SER A 24 6.03 7.73 8.59
N ILE A 25 6.18 8.33 9.78
CA ILE A 25 7.05 9.49 9.99
C ILE A 25 8.30 9.08 10.78
N SER A 26 9.47 9.30 10.19
CA SER A 26 10.76 9.19 10.88
C SER A 26 10.80 10.18 12.06
N ARG A 27 10.79 9.67 13.30
CA ARG A 27 10.66 10.49 14.53
C ARG A 27 11.87 11.41 14.73
N LYS A 28 11.84 12.61 14.14
CA LYS A 28 12.70 13.73 14.59
C LYS A 28 11.91 14.57 15.60
N ASN A 29 12.34 14.48 16.87
CA ASN A 29 11.73 15.19 18.00
C ASN A 29 11.89 16.70 17.86
N HIS A 30 10.80 17.41 17.56
CA HIS A 30 10.67 18.82 17.89
C HIS A 30 9.28 19.10 18.50
N HIS A 31 9.29 19.69 19.69
CA HIS A 31 8.12 20.32 20.31
C HIS A 31 8.06 21.78 19.86
N PRO A 32 6.93 22.24 19.30
CA PRO A 32 6.54 23.63 19.51
C PRO A 32 5.04 23.83 19.82
N LYS A 33 4.71 25.09 20.09
CA LYS A 33 3.46 25.65 20.63
C LYS A 33 2.44 25.93 19.52
N LEU A 34 1.16 25.71 19.82
CA LEU A 34 -0.01 26.08 18.98
C LEU A 34 0.12 27.46 18.29
N PRO A 35 0.02 27.52 16.94
CA PRO A 35 -0.22 28.77 16.22
C PRO A 35 -1.45 28.75 15.28
N THR A 36 -1.80 29.97 14.88
CA THR A 36 -2.96 30.44 14.11
C THR A 36 -2.96 30.07 12.62
N SER A 37 -4.15 30.06 12.00
CA SER A 37 -4.42 29.75 10.59
C SER A 37 -3.54 30.52 9.59
N PRO A 38 -3.12 29.91 8.45
CA PRO A 38 -2.24 30.55 7.47
C PRO A 38 -2.95 31.65 6.66
N GLU A 39 -2.22 32.72 6.33
CA GLU A 39 -2.71 33.93 5.63
C GLU A 39 -2.81 33.80 4.09
N ARG A 40 -2.39 32.68 3.48
CA ARG A 40 -2.31 32.49 2.02
C ARG A 40 -3.27 31.41 1.50
N SER A 41 -3.77 31.60 0.27
CA SER A 41 -4.66 30.65 -0.41
C SER A 41 -3.91 29.39 -0.80
N ALA A 42 -4.44 28.22 -0.42
CA ALA A 42 -3.86 26.90 -0.71
C ALA A 42 -3.65 26.67 -2.22
N LEU A 43 -4.51 27.20 -3.09
CA LEU A 43 -4.36 27.08 -4.54
C LEU A 43 -3.16 27.85 -5.07
N THR A 44 -2.90 29.04 -4.53
CA THR A 44 -1.75 29.85 -4.94
C THR A 44 -0.45 29.17 -4.52
N ASP A 45 -0.44 28.54 -3.35
CA ASP A 45 0.72 27.80 -2.85
C ASP A 45 0.97 26.51 -3.64
N ILE A 46 -0.07 25.72 -3.96
CA ILE A 46 0.07 24.51 -4.80
C ILE A 46 0.52 24.89 -6.21
N THR A 47 -0.14 25.86 -6.84
CA THR A 47 0.21 26.29 -8.21
C THR A 47 1.64 26.83 -8.26
N SER A 48 2.06 27.60 -7.24
CA SER A 48 3.42 28.11 -7.15
C SER A 48 4.43 26.99 -6.85
N ALA A 49 4.08 26.02 -6.00
CA ALA A 49 4.94 24.88 -5.72
C ALA A 49 5.17 24.05 -6.98
N VAL A 50 4.09 23.70 -7.71
CA VAL A 50 4.18 22.95 -8.96
C VAL A 50 4.95 23.73 -10.03
N SER A 51 4.70 25.04 -10.16
CA SER A 51 5.37 25.86 -11.17
C SER A 51 6.86 26.13 -10.89
N ASN A 52 7.29 25.99 -9.62
CA ASN A 52 8.67 26.24 -9.18
C ASN A 52 9.40 24.95 -8.79
N LEU A 53 8.83 23.76 -9.08
CA LEU A 53 9.53 22.50 -8.91
C LEU A 53 10.76 22.49 -9.82
N ASN A 54 11.94 22.61 -9.22
CA ASN A 54 13.19 22.38 -9.92
C ASN A 54 13.50 20.89 -9.79
N LEU A 55 13.23 20.14 -10.86
CA LEU A 55 13.63 18.75 -10.95
C LEU A 55 15.11 18.74 -11.30
N ASP A 56 15.96 18.26 -10.39
CA ASP A 56 17.39 18.14 -10.63
C ASP A 56 17.61 17.06 -11.69
N GLY A 57 17.75 17.50 -12.93
CA GLY A 57 17.84 16.61 -14.07
C GLY A 57 17.87 17.34 -15.41
N ASP A 58 18.67 18.40 -15.53
CA ASP A 58 19.24 18.78 -16.82
C ASP A 58 20.40 19.77 -16.65
N THR A 59 21.47 19.52 -17.40
CA THR A 59 22.79 20.19 -17.45
C THR A 59 23.70 19.81 -16.27
N GLU A 60 24.87 19.18 -16.48
CA GLU A 60 26.03 19.81 -17.12
C GLU A 60 26.81 18.89 -18.08
N ASN A 61 27.20 19.48 -19.22
CA ASN A 61 28.28 19.02 -20.10
C ASN A 61 29.60 18.97 -19.32
N GLU A 62 30.20 17.80 -19.15
CA GLU A 62 31.64 17.68 -18.85
C GLU A 62 32.44 17.40 -20.13
N GLU A 63 32.66 18.45 -20.91
CA GLU A 63 33.87 18.53 -21.75
C GLU A 63 34.93 19.34 -21.00
N ASN A 64 36.16 18.80 -20.97
CA ASN A 64 37.41 19.41 -20.50
C ASN A 64 37.61 19.61 -18.98
N ARG A 65 38.14 18.56 -18.34
CA ARG A 65 39.32 18.73 -17.47
C ARG A 65 40.40 17.69 -17.79
N VAL A 66 41.33 18.11 -18.65
CA VAL A 66 42.66 17.51 -18.76
C VAL A 66 43.45 17.87 -17.51
N GLY A 67 43.97 16.85 -16.82
CA GLY A 67 44.92 16.98 -15.72
C GLY A 67 45.68 15.68 -15.53
N HIS A 68 46.89 15.63 -16.08
CA HIS A 68 47.90 14.58 -15.95
C HIS A 68 48.17 14.12 -14.50
N ASN A 69 48.36 12.81 -14.34
CA ASN A 69 49.50 12.10 -13.70
C ASN A 69 49.14 10.60 -13.79
N HIS A 70 49.76 9.80 -14.66
CA HIS A 70 51.01 9.06 -14.44
C HIS A 70 51.08 8.43 -13.05
N ASP A 71 50.84 7.12 -12.97
CA ASP A 71 51.90 6.17 -12.60
C ASP A 71 51.55 4.79 -13.18
N ASP A 72 52.60 4.20 -13.73
CA ASP A 72 52.68 2.88 -14.35
C ASP A 72 52.49 1.78 -13.30
N ASP A 73 51.91 0.64 -13.69
CA ASP A 73 52.57 -0.64 -13.47
C ASP A 73 51.88 -1.72 -14.33
N ASP A 74 52.72 -2.30 -15.18
CA ASP A 74 52.48 -3.32 -16.18
C ASP A 74 52.32 -4.73 -15.59
N ASP A 75 51.77 -5.60 -16.45
CA ASP A 75 52.04 -7.04 -16.61
C ASP A 75 51.67 -8.00 -15.45
N ASP A 76 50.77 -8.96 -15.72
CA ASP A 76 51.24 -10.20 -16.36
C ASP A 76 50.10 -11.11 -16.85
N GLU A 77 50.39 -11.69 -18.02
CA GLU A 77 49.95 -12.92 -18.69
C GLU A 77 49.46 -14.08 -17.77
N SER A 78 48.78 -15.17 -18.19
CA SER A 78 48.27 -15.74 -19.45
C SER A 78 47.61 -17.10 -19.13
N SER A 79 46.86 -17.66 -20.11
CA SER A 79 46.68 -19.12 -20.40
C SER A 79 45.87 -19.96 -19.38
N ASP A 80 45.12 -21.02 -19.67
CA ASP A 80 44.86 -21.90 -20.83
C ASP A 80 43.50 -22.59 -20.52
N THR A 81 42.49 -22.58 -21.39
CA THR A 81 42.08 -23.65 -22.35
C THR A 81 41.95 -25.11 -21.86
N LEU A 82 40.72 -25.62 -22.05
CA LEU A 82 40.28 -26.97 -22.52
C LEU A 82 40.31 -28.16 -21.54
N ALA A 83 39.17 -28.85 -21.38
CA ALA A 83 38.83 -30.05 -22.16
C ALA A 83 37.55 -30.77 -21.67
N ASP A 84 36.86 -31.37 -22.64
CA ASP A 84 35.65 -32.20 -22.60
C ASP A 84 35.65 -33.40 -21.64
N SER A 85 34.44 -33.87 -21.27
CA SER A 85 34.02 -35.24 -21.60
C SER A 85 32.52 -35.47 -21.45
N GLU A 86 31.97 -36.17 -22.44
CA GLU A 86 30.58 -36.56 -22.67
C GLU A 86 30.14 -37.83 -21.90
N SER A 87 28.89 -38.23 -22.17
CA SER A 87 28.19 -39.53 -22.00
C SER A 87 27.20 -39.60 -20.82
N GLU A 88 25.89 -39.49 -21.10
CA GLU A 88 24.94 -40.52 -21.57
C GLU A 88 24.51 -41.52 -20.47
N GLU A 89 23.24 -41.46 -20.05
CA GLU A 89 22.21 -42.49 -20.34
C GLU A 89 20.97 -42.29 -19.45
N SER A 90 19.79 -42.34 -20.09
CA SER A 90 18.50 -42.61 -19.46
C SER A 90 18.34 -44.11 -19.23
N PRO A 91 17.37 -44.56 -18.40
CA PRO A 91 16.21 -45.17 -19.05
C PRO A 91 14.86 -44.92 -18.37
N GLU A 92 13.84 -45.16 -19.19
CA GLU A 92 12.40 -45.04 -18.97
C GLU A 92 11.81 -46.09 -18.01
N GLY A 93 10.73 -45.69 -17.35
CA GLY A 93 9.44 -46.42 -17.40
C GLY A 93 9.15 -47.47 -16.33
N LEU A 94 8.12 -47.23 -15.52
CA LEU A 94 7.19 -48.24 -15.00
C LEU A 94 5.87 -47.58 -14.55
N ILE A 95 4.76 -48.15 -15.04
CA ILE A 95 3.37 -47.71 -14.86
C ILE A 95 2.74 -48.56 -13.74
N SER A 96 1.94 -47.98 -12.83
CA SER A 96 0.77 -48.67 -12.25
C SER A 96 -0.15 -47.76 -11.40
N GLN A 97 -1.45 -47.78 -11.74
CA GLN A 97 -2.66 -47.77 -10.87
C GLN A 97 -2.99 -46.44 -10.16
N VAL A 98 -4.02 -45.66 -10.54
CA VAL A 98 -5.49 -45.84 -10.46
C VAL A 98 -5.99 -46.15 -9.04
N ASP A 99 -6.47 -45.10 -8.34
CA ASP A 99 -7.48 -45.09 -7.28
C ASP A 99 -8.11 -43.68 -7.33
N GLU A 100 -9.32 -43.56 -7.90
CA GLU A 100 -10.63 -43.47 -7.21
C GLU A 100 -10.93 -42.09 -6.60
N ASP A 101 -11.87 -41.43 -7.29
CA ASP A 101 -12.66 -40.24 -6.97
C ASP A 101 -12.73 -39.83 -5.49
N HIS A 102 -12.23 -38.63 -5.20
CA HIS A 102 -12.68 -37.82 -4.07
C HIS A 102 -13.37 -36.58 -4.63
N GLU A 103 -14.71 -36.56 -4.56
CA GLU A 103 -15.45 -35.30 -4.69
C GLU A 103 -15.01 -34.36 -3.56
N PRO A 104 -14.69 -33.08 -3.83
CA PRO A 104 -14.45 -32.12 -2.76
C PRO A 104 -15.82 -31.76 -2.17
N GLY A 105 -16.10 -32.35 -1.01
CA GLY A 105 -17.29 -32.07 -0.21
C GLY A 105 -17.25 -30.68 0.43
N GLU A 106 -18.44 -30.19 0.72
CA GLU A 106 -18.81 -28.92 1.35
C GLU A 106 -18.16 -28.71 2.74
N GLU A 107 -16.85 -28.44 2.83
CA GLU A 107 -16.15 -28.25 4.13
C GLU A 107 -15.98 -26.79 4.59
N ASP A 108 -16.33 -25.78 3.77
CA ASP A 108 -15.70 -24.46 3.93
C ASP A 108 -16.38 -23.43 4.86
N GLU A 109 -17.63 -23.58 5.30
CA GLU A 109 -18.23 -22.64 6.28
C GLU A 109 -18.18 -23.13 7.72
N ALA A 110 -18.15 -24.45 7.94
CA ALA A 110 -18.27 -25.04 9.28
C ALA A 110 -16.97 -24.95 10.10
N SER A 111 -15.80 -24.78 9.47
CA SER A 111 -14.50 -24.88 10.17
C SER A 111 -14.17 -23.65 11.04
N ILE A 112 -14.57 -22.43 10.65
CA ILE A 112 -14.37 -21.22 11.45
C ILE A 112 -15.38 -21.11 12.60
N LEU A 113 -16.48 -21.88 12.54
CA LEU A 113 -17.56 -21.87 13.53
C LEU A 113 -17.25 -22.63 14.83
N ASP A 114 -16.06 -23.21 14.99
CA ASP A 114 -15.63 -23.71 16.30
C ASP A 114 -15.51 -22.57 17.33
N ALA A 115 -15.80 -22.87 18.60
CA ALA A 115 -15.83 -21.90 19.69
C ALA A 115 -14.52 -21.09 19.81
N LYS A 116 -13.40 -21.66 19.34
CA LYS A 116 -12.06 -21.06 19.34
C LYS A 116 -11.95 -19.81 18.45
N HIS A 117 -12.61 -19.79 17.29
CA HIS A 117 -12.44 -18.73 16.28
C HIS A 117 -13.65 -17.79 16.15
N LYS A 118 -14.60 -17.87 17.10
CA LYS A 118 -15.82 -17.06 17.13
C LYS A 118 -15.59 -15.54 17.03
N HIS A 119 -14.44 -15.05 17.48
CA HIS A 119 -14.09 -13.63 17.41
C HIS A 119 -13.86 -13.14 15.97
N LEU A 120 -13.60 -14.03 15.01
CA LEU A 120 -13.45 -13.73 13.59
C LEU A 120 -14.79 -13.55 12.86
N LEU A 121 -15.91 -13.97 13.47
CA LEU A 121 -17.23 -13.96 12.83
C LEU A 121 -17.63 -12.62 12.21
N PRO A 122 -17.39 -11.44 12.83
CA PRO A 122 -17.73 -10.17 12.20
C PRO A 122 -17.05 -9.98 10.85
N LEU A 123 -15.79 -10.39 10.73
CA LEU A 123 -15.02 -10.30 9.49
C LEU A 123 -15.48 -11.32 8.46
N VAL A 124 -15.58 -12.60 8.84
CA VAL A 124 -16.01 -13.68 7.94
C VAL A 124 -17.42 -13.44 7.40
N THR A 125 -18.35 -13.06 8.27
CA THR A 125 -19.75 -12.79 7.88
C THR A 125 -19.81 -11.61 6.92
N THR A 126 -19.09 -10.52 7.23
CA THR A 126 -19.13 -9.32 6.40
C THR A 126 -18.49 -9.54 5.04
N TYR A 127 -17.34 -10.21 4.99
CA TYR A 127 -16.71 -10.60 3.74
C TYR A 127 -17.64 -11.44 2.88
N SER A 128 -18.33 -12.41 3.50
CA SER A 128 -19.26 -13.29 2.77
C SER A 128 -20.45 -12.53 2.20
N ILE A 129 -20.98 -11.58 2.96
CA ILE A 129 -22.06 -10.69 2.49
C ILE A 129 -21.58 -9.80 1.34
N ASP A 130 -20.40 -9.20 1.47
CA ASP A 130 -19.93 -8.17 0.55
C ASP A 130 -19.33 -8.76 -0.75
N THR A 131 -18.78 -9.98 -0.70
CA THR A 131 -18.15 -10.65 -1.85
C THR A 131 -18.99 -11.77 -2.46
N GLY A 132 -19.97 -12.30 -1.71
CA GLY A 132 -20.70 -13.51 -2.07
C GLY A 132 -19.86 -14.80 -2.01
N ARG A 133 -18.66 -14.75 -1.41
CA ARG A 133 -17.73 -15.88 -1.26
C ARG A 133 -17.50 -16.24 0.20
N THR A 134 -17.23 -17.50 0.49
CA THR A 134 -16.82 -17.92 1.83
C THR A 134 -15.37 -17.54 2.09
N MET A 135 -15.09 -16.91 3.24
CA MET A 135 -13.71 -16.68 3.68
C MET A 135 -13.11 -17.99 4.18
N THR A 136 -12.10 -18.48 3.48
CA THR A 136 -11.43 -19.75 3.79
C THR A 136 -10.29 -19.57 4.79
N THR A 137 -9.99 -20.67 5.48
CA THR A 137 -8.87 -20.75 6.42
C THR A 137 -7.73 -21.56 5.80
N HIS A 138 -6.51 -21.07 5.98
CA HIS A 138 -5.31 -21.60 5.35
C HIS A 138 -4.14 -21.65 6.34
N SER A 139 -3.14 -22.47 6.02
CA SER A 139 -1.80 -22.35 6.57
C SER A 139 -0.99 -21.32 5.78
N TRP A 140 0.15 -20.90 6.33
CA TRP A 140 1.08 -20.02 5.61
C TRP A 140 1.64 -20.63 4.32
N ALA A 141 1.70 -21.97 4.22
CA ALA A 141 2.17 -22.65 3.02
C ALA A 141 1.17 -22.52 1.86
N ASP A 142 -0.13 -22.48 2.15
CA ASP A 142 -1.19 -22.42 1.13
C ASP A 142 -1.25 -21.05 0.44
N LEU A 143 -0.64 -20.01 1.04
CA LEU A 143 -0.46 -18.70 0.40
C LEU A 143 0.58 -18.71 -0.72
N LEU A 144 1.41 -19.75 -0.80
CA LEU A 144 2.56 -19.80 -1.69
C LEU A 144 2.26 -20.68 -2.90
N PRO A 145 2.10 -20.08 -4.10
CA PRO A 145 2.11 -20.88 -5.32
C PRO A 145 3.45 -21.61 -5.49
N PRO A 146 3.47 -22.70 -6.27
CA PRO A 146 4.71 -23.42 -6.58
C PRO A 146 5.77 -22.50 -7.20
N ASP A 147 7.02 -22.70 -6.77
CA ASP A 147 8.21 -22.01 -7.30
C ASP A 147 8.13 -20.46 -7.28
N CYS A 148 7.32 -19.90 -6.37
CA CYS A 148 7.21 -18.46 -6.21
C CYS A 148 8.41 -17.85 -5.46
N THR A 149 8.61 -16.55 -5.66
CA THR A 149 9.53 -15.75 -4.86
C THR A 149 8.74 -14.86 -3.90
N VAL A 150 9.20 -14.77 -2.66
CA VAL A 150 8.57 -13.96 -1.60
C VAL A 150 9.56 -12.89 -1.16
N ILE A 151 9.14 -11.63 -1.26
CA ILE A 151 9.94 -10.47 -0.87
C ILE A 151 9.10 -9.59 0.04
N LYS A 152 9.61 -9.28 1.24
CA LYS A 152 9.01 -8.27 2.11
C LYS A 152 9.34 -6.88 1.56
N ILE A 153 8.31 -6.13 1.16
CA ILE A 153 8.46 -4.86 0.46
C ILE A 153 8.21 -3.65 1.37
N ALA A 154 7.35 -3.79 2.38
CA ALA A 154 7.02 -2.69 3.29
C ALA A 154 6.51 -3.18 4.65
N GLU A 155 6.46 -2.25 5.60
CA GLU A 155 5.76 -2.36 6.87
C GLU A 155 4.78 -1.19 7.01
N ALA A 156 3.55 -1.49 7.38
CA ALA A 156 2.57 -0.53 7.87
C ALA A 156 2.40 -0.70 9.39
N SER A 157 1.51 0.05 10.03
CA SER A 157 1.38 -0.01 11.51
C SER A 157 0.90 -1.36 12.03
N TYR A 158 0.04 -2.03 11.25
CA TYR A 158 -0.58 -3.30 11.63
C TYR A 158 -0.37 -4.40 10.59
N ALA A 159 0.43 -4.13 9.55
CA ALA A 159 0.64 -5.07 8.47
C ALA A 159 2.09 -5.17 8.03
N GLU A 160 2.49 -6.39 7.69
CA GLU A 160 3.66 -6.66 6.87
C GLU A 160 3.20 -6.85 5.43
N VAL A 161 3.91 -6.26 4.47
CA VAL A 161 3.54 -6.34 3.05
C VAL A 161 4.59 -7.11 2.28
N TYR A 162 4.15 -8.15 1.59
CA TYR A 162 4.98 -9.03 0.78
C TYR A 162 4.56 -8.97 -0.69
N ARG A 163 5.54 -8.99 -1.59
CA ARG A 163 5.31 -9.29 -3.00
C ARG A 163 5.59 -10.77 -3.22
N ILE A 164 4.62 -11.46 -3.79
CA ILE A 164 4.77 -12.82 -4.30
C ILE A 164 4.81 -12.76 -5.82
N THR A 165 5.86 -13.32 -6.41
CA THR A 165 6.01 -13.40 -7.87
C THR A 165 6.13 -14.86 -8.28
N ILE A 166 5.25 -15.31 -9.17
CA ILE A 166 5.30 -16.67 -9.73
C ILE A 166 6.20 -16.74 -10.98
N PRO A 167 6.65 -17.92 -11.44
CA PRO A 167 7.59 -18.04 -12.56
C PRO A 167 7.12 -17.40 -13.88
N SER A 168 5.81 -17.25 -14.10
CA SER A 168 5.26 -16.54 -15.26
C SER A 168 5.51 -15.02 -15.23
N GLY A 169 5.97 -14.48 -14.10
CA GLY A 169 6.17 -13.06 -13.86
C GLY A 169 4.95 -12.33 -13.29
N GLU A 170 3.82 -13.02 -13.10
CA GLU A 170 2.66 -12.44 -12.43
C GLU A 170 2.95 -12.19 -10.95
N THR A 171 2.46 -11.06 -10.45
CA THR A 171 2.66 -10.63 -9.06
C THR A 171 1.35 -10.46 -8.29
N SER A 172 1.43 -10.77 -7.00
CA SER A 172 0.41 -10.46 -6.00
C SER A 172 1.07 -9.78 -4.80
N ILE A 173 0.38 -8.79 -4.24
CA ILE A 173 0.79 -8.12 -3.01
C ILE A 173 -0.04 -8.69 -1.86
N ILE A 174 0.63 -9.26 -0.86
CA ILE A 174 0.00 -9.84 0.32
C ILE A 174 0.23 -8.90 1.51
N LYS A 175 -0.83 -8.23 1.95
CA LYS A 175 -0.86 -7.46 3.20
C LYS A 175 -1.28 -8.39 4.34
N VAL A 176 -0.34 -8.74 5.21
CA VAL A 176 -0.55 -9.67 6.33
C VAL A 176 -0.72 -8.90 7.62
N MET A 177 -1.85 -9.08 8.30
CA MET A 177 -2.20 -8.43 9.56
C MET A 177 -2.39 -9.49 10.65
N ARG A 178 -1.61 -9.40 11.74
CA ARG A 178 -1.82 -10.28 12.89
C ARG A 178 -3.09 -9.89 13.62
N ILE A 179 -3.96 -10.86 13.87
CA ILE A 179 -5.23 -10.64 14.57
C ILE A 179 -5.02 -10.85 16.07
N GLN A 180 -5.62 -9.97 16.89
CA GLN A 180 -5.73 -10.19 18.31
C GLN A 180 -6.69 -11.35 18.59
N SER A 181 -6.13 -12.49 19.00
CA SER A 181 -6.90 -13.70 19.30
C SER A 181 -6.94 -13.95 20.81
N PRO A 182 -8.11 -14.30 21.37
CA PRO A 182 -8.22 -14.80 22.74
C PRO A 182 -7.40 -16.08 22.99
N SER A 183 -7.11 -16.84 21.94
CA SER A 183 -6.34 -18.08 21.98
C SER A 183 -4.82 -17.83 21.96
N ASP A 184 -4.39 -16.62 21.61
CA ASP A 184 -2.98 -16.19 21.55
C ASP A 184 -2.77 -14.96 22.45
N PRO A 185 -2.49 -15.14 23.75
CA PRO A 185 -2.28 -14.02 24.67
C PRO A 185 -1.14 -13.07 24.25
N ALA A 186 -0.16 -13.56 23.49
CA ALA A 186 0.95 -12.71 23.00
C ALA A 186 0.44 -11.68 21.99
N SER A 187 -0.58 -12.01 21.20
CA SER A 187 -1.23 -11.08 20.27
C SER A 187 -1.84 -9.87 20.99
N SER A 188 -2.45 -10.07 22.16
CA SER A 188 -3.07 -8.97 22.93
C SER A 188 -2.06 -7.96 23.50
N THR A 189 -0.79 -8.35 23.60
CA THR A 189 0.31 -7.48 24.07
C THR A 189 1.16 -6.92 22.93
N SER A 190 0.91 -7.34 21.70
CA SER A 190 1.64 -6.92 20.52
C SER A 190 1.09 -5.58 20.03
N ASP A 191 1.98 -4.59 19.87
CA ASP A 191 1.61 -3.27 19.34
C ASP A 191 1.22 -3.31 17.85
N THR A 192 1.57 -4.38 17.14
CA THR A 192 1.31 -4.58 15.71
C THR A 192 0.16 -5.55 15.42
N ALA A 193 -0.49 -6.11 16.46
CA ALA A 193 -1.68 -6.93 16.29
C ALA A 193 -2.96 -6.10 16.37
N ILE A 194 -3.88 -6.34 15.44
CA ILE A 194 -5.11 -5.56 15.26
C ILE A 194 -6.35 -6.35 15.68
N ARG A 195 -7.35 -5.63 16.21
CA ARG A 195 -8.66 -6.21 16.54
C ARG A 195 -9.51 -6.36 15.28
N VAL A 196 -10.25 -7.46 15.19
CA VAL A 196 -11.13 -7.80 14.07
C VAL A 196 -12.07 -6.65 13.69
N GLU A 197 -12.65 -5.96 14.67
CA GLU A 197 -13.63 -4.89 14.41
C GLU A 197 -13.03 -3.71 13.63
N ASN A 198 -11.71 -3.49 13.73
CA ASN A 198 -11.02 -2.42 13.04
C ASN A 198 -10.55 -2.83 11.63
N ILE A 199 -10.51 -4.13 11.34
CA ILE A 199 -10.14 -4.67 10.02
C ILE A 199 -11.36 -4.67 9.09
N VAL A 200 -12.55 -4.92 9.65
CA VAL A 200 -13.80 -5.03 8.90
C VAL A 200 -13.98 -3.82 7.98
N SER A 201 -13.87 -2.59 8.51
CA SER A 201 -14.07 -1.38 7.70
C SER A 201 -13.15 -1.32 6.49
N GLU A 202 -11.87 -1.65 6.67
CA GLU A 202 -10.87 -1.61 5.60
C GLU A 202 -11.21 -2.60 4.48
N VAL A 203 -11.50 -3.85 4.81
CA VAL A 203 -11.85 -4.90 3.83
C VAL A 203 -13.10 -4.53 3.03
N ARG A 204 -14.12 -3.99 3.70
CA ARG A 204 -15.36 -3.55 3.02
C ARG A 204 -15.10 -2.41 2.04
N ILE A 205 -14.28 -1.44 2.44
CA ILE A 205 -13.91 -0.31 1.60
C ILE A 205 -13.09 -0.80 0.40
N MET A 206 -12.09 -1.67 0.62
CA MET A 206 -11.32 -2.29 -0.47
C MET A 206 -12.22 -3.00 -1.49
N ASN A 207 -13.13 -3.86 -1.02
CA ASN A 207 -14.07 -4.56 -1.91
C ASN A 207 -15.01 -3.59 -2.65
N THR A 208 -15.42 -2.50 -2.01
CA THR A 208 -16.30 -1.50 -2.63
C THR A 208 -15.61 -0.72 -3.75
N LEU A 209 -14.32 -0.40 -3.57
CA LEU A 209 -13.57 0.46 -4.48
C LEU A 209 -12.76 -0.32 -5.53
N THR A 210 -12.63 -1.64 -5.42
CA THR A 210 -11.75 -2.47 -6.27
C THR A 210 -11.97 -2.32 -7.78
N GLU A 211 -13.22 -2.09 -8.21
CA GLU A 211 -13.57 -1.92 -9.63
C GLU A 211 -13.43 -0.47 -10.11
N LEU A 212 -13.09 0.47 -9.22
CA LEU A 212 -12.86 1.86 -9.55
C LEU A 212 -11.40 2.06 -10.01
N PRO A 213 -11.15 2.55 -11.24
CA PRO A 213 -9.82 2.97 -11.69
C PRO A 213 -9.19 3.96 -10.72
N GLY A 214 -7.88 3.78 -10.50
CA GLY A 214 -7.13 4.57 -9.54
C GLY A 214 -7.16 4.03 -8.11
N PHE A 215 -7.91 2.95 -7.84
CA PHE A 215 -7.86 2.22 -6.57
C PHE A 215 -7.18 0.87 -6.76
N VAL A 216 -6.54 0.36 -5.71
CA VAL A 216 -5.88 -0.94 -5.77
C VAL A 216 -6.91 -2.04 -5.90
N ARG A 217 -6.61 -3.00 -6.77
CA ARG A 217 -7.47 -4.17 -6.96
C ARG A 217 -7.39 -5.06 -5.73
N PHE A 218 -8.52 -5.30 -5.10
CA PHE A 218 -8.72 -6.35 -4.10
C PHE A 218 -8.98 -7.67 -4.82
N LYS A 219 -8.09 -8.66 -4.64
CA LYS A 219 -8.25 -10.00 -5.24
C LYS A 219 -9.01 -10.91 -4.28
N ASP A 220 -8.47 -11.07 -3.07
CA ASP A 220 -9.04 -11.97 -2.07
C ASP A 220 -8.58 -11.65 -0.63
N ALA A 221 -9.19 -12.32 0.35
CA ALA A 221 -8.77 -12.29 1.74
C ALA A 221 -8.91 -13.67 2.41
N HIS A 222 -7.90 -14.05 3.19
CA HIS A 222 -7.77 -15.38 3.79
C HIS A 222 -7.43 -15.30 5.27
N ILE A 223 -8.04 -16.17 6.09
CA ILE A 223 -7.61 -16.38 7.47
C ILE A 223 -6.42 -17.33 7.47
N ILE A 224 -5.31 -16.94 8.08
CA ILE A 224 -4.11 -17.76 8.19
C ILE A 224 -3.93 -18.18 9.64
N LEU A 225 -3.79 -19.48 9.87
CA LEU A 225 -3.58 -20.04 11.21
C LEU A 225 -2.19 -20.65 11.33
N GLY A 226 -1.58 -20.43 12.49
CA GLY A 226 -0.40 -21.16 12.94
C GLY A 226 0.93 -20.50 12.60
N ARG A 227 1.95 -21.35 12.47
CA ARG A 227 3.36 -20.97 12.33
C ARG A 227 3.69 -20.52 10.91
N SER A 228 4.63 -19.60 10.80
CA SER A 228 5.20 -19.18 9.51
C SER A 228 5.98 -20.31 8.84
N VAL A 229 6.30 -20.12 7.57
CA VAL A 229 7.09 -21.02 6.73
C VAL A 229 8.42 -20.36 6.31
N PRO A 230 9.45 -21.15 5.95
CA PRO A 230 10.78 -20.62 5.64
C PRO A 230 10.80 -19.46 4.65
N ALA A 231 9.96 -19.49 3.60
CA ALA A 231 9.94 -18.42 2.60
C ALA A 231 9.62 -17.02 3.18
N PHE A 232 8.69 -16.93 4.14
CA PHE A 232 8.35 -15.67 4.81
C PHE A 232 9.38 -15.27 5.88
N ILE A 233 10.01 -16.25 6.53
CA ILE A 233 11.12 -16.03 7.47
C ILE A 233 12.30 -15.41 6.71
N ASP A 234 12.74 -16.05 5.63
CA ASP A 234 13.85 -15.55 4.82
C ASP A 234 13.54 -14.17 4.23
N ALA A 235 12.30 -13.92 3.81
CA ALA A 235 11.87 -12.62 3.30
C ALA A 235 11.93 -11.53 4.38
N TYR A 236 11.54 -11.86 5.61
CA TYR A 236 11.66 -10.98 6.77
C TYR A 236 13.12 -10.68 7.09
N GLU A 237 13.96 -11.72 7.21
CA GLU A 237 15.37 -11.58 7.55
C GLU A 237 16.10 -10.74 6.50
N ARG A 238 15.96 -11.05 5.20
CA ARG A 238 16.56 -10.26 4.12
C ARG A 238 16.17 -8.78 4.21
N ARG A 239 14.92 -8.47 4.56
CA ARG A 239 14.48 -7.08 4.72
C ARG A 239 15.18 -6.41 5.91
N GLU A 240 15.24 -7.09 7.06
CA GLU A 240 15.96 -6.60 8.22
C GLU A 240 17.45 -6.37 7.90
N GLU A 241 18.06 -7.22 7.08
CA GLU A 241 19.44 -7.05 6.64
C GLU A 241 19.66 -5.82 5.78
N VAL A 242 18.77 -5.54 4.84
CA VAL A 242 18.82 -4.36 3.98
C VAL A 242 18.57 -3.08 4.78
N CYS A 243 17.68 -3.12 5.76
CA CYS A 243 17.34 -1.98 6.62
C CYS A 243 18.27 -1.81 7.84
N LYS A 244 19.37 -2.59 7.94
CA LYS A 244 20.35 -2.51 9.04
C LYS A 244 20.87 -1.07 9.18
N GLY A 245 20.42 -0.38 10.22
CA GLY A 245 20.89 0.96 10.59
C GLY A 245 19.83 2.06 10.56
N ASP A 246 18.72 1.86 9.83
CA ASP A 246 17.65 2.86 9.72
C ASP A 246 16.57 2.64 10.78
N ARG A 247 16.01 1.43 10.85
CA ARG A 247 15.03 1.04 11.86
C ARG A 247 14.95 -0.49 11.92
N ALA A 248 14.93 -1.06 13.13
CA ALA A 248 14.54 -2.46 13.31
C ALA A 248 13.04 -2.62 13.02
N SER A 249 12.64 -3.80 12.55
CA SER A 249 11.23 -4.13 12.39
C SER A 249 10.47 -3.94 13.70
N GLN A 250 9.25 -3.42 13.59
CA GLN A 250 8.32 -3.37 14.72
C GLN A 250 7.56 -4.69 14.89
N PHE A 251 7.62 -5.57 13.91
CA PHE A 251 6.94 -6.85 13.91
C PHE A 251 7.82 -7.90 14.59
N PRO A 252 7.20 -8.84 15.33
CA PRO A 252 7.93 -10.00 15.84
C PRO A 252 8.49 -10.83 14.67
N HIS A 253 9.65 -11.43 14.88
CA HIS A 253 10.22 -12.38 13.93
C HIS A 253 9.21 -13.50 13.61
N PRO A 254 8.96 -13.87 12.33
CA PRO A 254 7.93 -14.84 11.96
C PRO A 254 8.12 -16.24 12.55
N GLU A 255 9.34 -16.61 12.94
CA GLU A 255 9.60 -17.87 13.68
C GLU A 255 8.96 -17.91 15.08
N LEU A 256 8.64 -16.76 15.65
CA LEU A 256 8.01 -16.66 16.97
C LEU A 256 6.50 -16.95 16.91
N TYR A 257 5.92 -17.10 15.72
CA TYR A 257 4.53 -17.47 15.55
C TYR A 257 4.28 -18.90 16.03
N THR A 258 3.10 -19.12 16.59
CA THR A 258 2.72 -20.39 17.22
C THR A 258 1.47 -20.96 16.57
N ASP A 259 1.10 -22.19 16.92
CA ASP A 259 -0.12 -22.84 16.42
C ASP A 259 -1.42 -22.13 16.86
N ALA A 260 -1.31 -21.15 17.77
CA ALA A 260 -2.41 -20.29 18.20
C ALA A 260 -2.48 -18.95 17.46
N SER A 261 -1.45 -18.59 16.69
CA SER A 261 -1.39 -17.31 16.01
C SER A 261 -2.37 -17.27 14.83
N GLU A 262 -3.06 -16.13 14.68
CA GLU A 262 -4.10 -15.92 13.67
C GLU A 262 -3.79 -14.64 12.91
N PHE A 263 -3.93 -14.68 11.59
CA PHE A 263 -3.65 -13.55 10.71
C PHE A 263 -4.76 -13.41 9.66
N LEU A 264 -4.91 -12.19 9.15
CA LEU A 264 -5.59 -11.94 7.89
C LEU A 264 -4.53 -11.69 6.83
N ALA A 265 -4.59 -12.43 5.73
CA ALA A 265 -3.84 -12.14 4.52
C ALA A 265 -4.80 -11.53 3.49
N ILE A 266 -4.56 -10.27 3.11
CA ILE A 266 -5.30 -9.58 2.04
C ILE A 266 -4.45 -9.64 0.79
N GLU A 267 -4.97 -10.26 -0.26
CA GLU A 267 -4.35 -10.31 -1.58
C GLU A 267 -4.79 -9.13 -2.44
N LEU A 268 -3.82 -8.37 -2.92
CA LEU A 268 -3.99 -7.16 -3.72
C LEU A 268 -3.25 -7.28 -5.06
N GLY A 269 -3.73 -6.52 -6.05
CA GLY A 269 -2.98 -6.29 -7.29
C GLY A 269 -1.70 -5.49 -7.05
N ASP A 270 -0.66 -5.74 -7.84
CA ASP A 270 0.56 -4.95 -7.80
C ASP A 270 0.32 -3.56 -8.41
N ALA A 271 0.43 -2.55 -7.56
CA ALA A 271 0.14 -1.16 -7.87
C ALA A 271 1.39 -0.39 -8.35
N GLY A 272 2.56 -1.03 -8.39
CA GLY A 272 3.84 -0.40 -8.68
C GLY A 272 4.63 -0.06 -7.41
N CYS A 273 5.39 1.04 -7.44
CA CYS A 273 6.16 1.52 -6.29
C CYS A 273 5.45 2.70 -5.61
N VAL A 274 5.67 2.89 -4.31
CA VAL A 274 5.14 4.05 -3.59
C VAL A 274 5.79 5.34 -4.12
N LEU A 275 5.08 6.47 -4.02
CA LEU A 275 5.54 7.75 -4.55
C LEU A 275 6.81 8.25 -3.84
N GLU A 276 7.01 7.92 -2.56
CA GLU A 276 8.26 8.26 -1.84
C GLU A 276 9.49 7.66 -2.52
N ASP A 277 9.37 6.45 -3.06
CA ASP A 277 10.46 5.71 -3.71
C ASP A 277 10.51 5.95 -5.23
N PHE A 278 9.51 6.62 -5.80
CA PHE A 278 9.44 6.87 -7.24
C PHE A 278 10.23 8.13 -7.62
N ALA A 279 11.30 7.94 -8.40
CA ALA A 279 12.07 9.06 -8.94
C ALA A 279 11.28 9.82 -10.01
N VAL A 280 10.68 10.95 -9.61
CA VAL A 280 10.01 11.88 -10.53
C VAL A 280 11.07 12.69 -11.28
N THR A 281 11.18 12.47 -12.59
CA THR A 281 12.21 13.05 -13.46
C THR A 281 11.69 14.09 -14.45
N SER A 282 10.36 14.23 -14.61
CA SER A 282 9.78 15.24 -15.50
C SER A 282 8.52 15.91 -14.96
N ILE A 283 8.23 17.12 -15.45
CA ILE A 283 7.00 17.85 -15.10
C ILE A 283 5.75 17.13 -15.63
N GLU A 284 5.86 16.40 -16.73
CA GLU A 284 4.78 15.56 -17.26
C GLU A 284 4.40 14.45 -16.27
N GLN A 285 5.38 13.83 -15.61
CA GLN A 285 5.11 12.84 -14.56
C GLN A 285 4.40 13.47 -13.36
N VAL A 286 4.82 14.67 -12.95
CA VAL A 286 4.13 15.43 -11.90
C VAL A 286 2.66 15.63 -12.26
N TRP A 287 2.37 16.03 -13.50
CA TRP A 287 1.00 16.21 -13.96
C TRP A 287 0.20 14.91 -13.99
N ASP A 288 0.77 13.82 -14.52
CA ASP A 288 0.10 12.52 -14.58
C ASP A 288 -0.23 12.01 -13.17
N ILE A 289 0.70 12.13 -12.22
CA ILE A 289 0.51 11.70 -10.84
C ILE A 289 -0.54 12.54 -10.12
N LEU A 290 -0.45 13.88 -10.23
CA LEU A 290 -1.38 14.79 -9.58
C LEU A 290 -2.80 14.61 -10.11
N LEU A 291 -2.97 14.62 -11.43
CA LEU A 291 -4.27 14.53 -12.07
C LEU A 291 -4.87 13.12 -11.94
N GLY A 292 -4.05 12.07 -12.00
CA GLY A 292 -4.47 10.70 -11.72
C GLY A 292 -4.98 10.55 -10.28
N THR A 293 -4.33 11.18 -9.31
CA THR A 293 -4.79 11.21 -7.90
C THR A 293 -6.13 11.93 -7.76
N ILE A 294 -6.28 13.11 -8.38
CA ILE A 294 -7.53 13.89 -8.35
C ILE A 294 -8.68 13.09 -8.97
N LEU A 295 -8.45 12.45 -10.12
CA LEU A 295 -9.44 11.60 -10.79
C LEU A 295 -9.89 10.44 -9.91
N ALA A 296 -8.95 9.71 -9.30
CA ALA A 296 -9.26 8.60 -8.41
C ALA A 296 -10.12 9.06 -7.22
N LEU A 297 -9.72 10.14 -6.54
CA LEU A 297 -10.46 10.70 -5.42
C LEU A 297 -11.86 11.18 -5.83
N ALA A 298 -11.98 11.95 -6.92
CA ALA A 298 -13.26 12.44 -7.42
C ALA A 298 -14.20 11.29 -7.79
N LYS A 299 -13.68 10.23 -8.40
CA LYS A 299 -14.46 9.03 -8.73
C LYS A 299 -14.96 8.32 -7.49
N GLY A 300 -14.08 8.08 -6.51
CA GLY A 300 -14.47 7.47 -5.24
C GLY A 300 -15.52 8.32 -4.51
N GLU A 301 -15.36 9.65 -4.53
CA GLU A 301 -16.31 10.59 -3.95
C GLU A 301 -17.69 10.49 -4.62
N MET A 302 -17.75 10.51 -5.94
CA MET A 302 -19.01 10.43 -6.69
C MET A 302 -19.71 9.08 -6.53
N ALA A 303 -18.95 7.98 -6.56
CA ALA A 303 -19.49 6.63 -6.50
C ALA A 303 -19.90 6.23 -5.07
N ASN A 304 -19.12 6.64 -4.07
CA ASN A 304 -19.19 6.07 -2.73
C ASN A 304 -19.08 7.12 -1.62
N GLU A 305 -19.17 8.42 -1.89
CA GLU A 305 -18.89 9.47 -0.90
C GLU A 305 -17.56 9.17 -0.17
N PHE A 306 -16.55 8.71 -0.91
CA PHE A 306 -15.28 8.24 -0.37
C PHE A 306 -14.44 9.40 0.17
N GLU A 307 -13.81 9.16 1.32
CA GLU A 307 -12.77 10.01 1.89
C GLU A 307 -11.59 9.13 2.29
N HIS A 308 -10.40 9.36 1.73
CA HIS A 308 -9.22 8.55 2.06
C HIS A 308 -8.75 8.76 3.50
N ARG A 309 -8.79 10.01 3.98
CA ARG A 309 -8.41 10.48 5.33
C ARG A 309 -6.94 10.32 5.75
N ASP A 310 -6.14 9.58 5.00
CA ASP A 310 -4.69 9.40 5.23
C ASP A 310 -3.85 9.38 3.94
N LEU A 311 -4.16 10.26 2.99
CA LEU A 311 -3.48 10.25 1.69
C LEU A 311 -2.14 10.99 1.74
N HIS A 312 -1.10 10.29 2.17
CA HIS A 312 0.30 10.70 2.07
C HIS A 312 1.00 10.02 0.88
N GLU A 313 2.23 10.42 0.57
CA GLU A 313 3.04 9.90 -0.54
C GLU A 313 3.16 8.37 -0.54
N ASN A 314 3.30 7.74 0.63
CA ASN A 314 3.33 6.27 0.72
C ASN A 314 2.00 5.55 0.44
N ASN A 315 0.88 6.27 0.36
CA ASN A 315 -0.42 5.72 -0.02
C ASN A 315 -0.79 6.01 -1.48
N ILE A 316 0.18 6.55 -2.25
CA ILE A 316 0.09 6.76 -3.69
C ILE A 316 1.11 5.84 -4.35
N CYS A 317 0.65 4.79 -5.02
CA CYS A 317 1.50 3.97 -5.86
C CYS A 317 1.55 4.50 -7.29
N VAL A 318 2.71 4.33 -7.91
CA VAL A 318 3.04 4.80 -9.24
C VAL A 318 3.54 3.60 -10.05
N SER A 319 2.95 3.42 -11.23
CA SER A 319 3.38 2.42 -12.21
C SER A 319 3.59 3.08 -13.56
N VAL A 320 4.63 2.68 -14.27
CA VAL A 320 4.88 3.14 -15.64
C VAL A 320 4.14 2.21 -16.58
N SER A 321 3.23 2.76 -17.38
CA SER A 321 2.50 1.98 -18.39
C SER A 321 3.48 1.65 -19.54
N PRO A 322 3.67 0.36 -19.88
CA PRO A 322 4.59 -0.03 -20.95
C PRO A 322 4.10 0.36 -22.35
N ALA A 323 2.84 0.76 -22.48
CA ALA A 323 2.27 1.29 -23.70
C ALA A 323 1.82 2.74 -23.46
N PRO A 324 2.31 3.74 -24.23
CA PRO A 324 1.56 4.96 -24.37
C PRO A 324 0.20 4.57 -24.96
N SER A 325 -0.91 5.02 -24.37
CA SER A 325 -2.19 4.92 -25.07
C SER A 325 -1.97 5.59 -26.43
N LEU A 326 -2.15 4.83 -27.51
CA LEU A 326 -1.93 5.33 -28.88
C LEU A 326 -2.82 6.56 -29.19
N GLU A 327 -3.79 6.85 -28.34
CA GLU A 327 -4.64 8.03 -28.40
C GLU A 327 -3.99 9.32 -27.84
N THR A 328 -2.94 9.26 -27.00
CA THR A 328 -2.16 10.44 -26.58
C THR A 328 -1.00 10.77 -27.52
N THR A 329 -0.67 9.88 -28.46
CA THR A 329 0.29 10.18 -29.55
C THR A 329 -0.36 10.84 -30.77
N GLY A 330 -1.69 11.02 -30.74
CA GLY A 330 -2.34 11.97 -31.62
C GLY A 330 -1.79 13.35 -31.32
N THR A 331 -1.37 14.06 -32.36
CA THR A 331 -1.16 15.51 -32.37
C THR A 331 -2.51 16.17 -32.07
N SER A 332 -2.98 16.06 -30.83
CA SER A 332 -4.29 16.55 -30.42
C SER A 332 -4.17 18.02 -30.10
N ALA A 333 -4.97 18.80 -30.82
CA ALA A 333 -4.95 20.25 -30.93
C ALA A 333 -5.41 21.00 -29.66
N THR A 334 -5.21 20.44 -28.46
CA THR A 334 -5.60 21.03 -27.18
C THR A 334 -4.36 21.42 -26.38
N PRO A 335 -3.83 22.65 -26.56
CA PRO A 335 -2.55 23.08 -25.98
C PRO A 335 -2.48 23.00 -24.44
N ASN A 336 -3.63 22.97 -23.76
CA ASN A 336 -3.70 22.96 -22.30
C ASN A 336 -3.76 21.55 -21.68
N LEU A 337 -3.97 20.48 -22.46
CA LEU A 337 -4.11 19.11 -21.93
C LEU A 337 -2.83 18.68 -21.22
N LYS A 338 -2.92 18.22 -19.97
CA LYS A 338 -1.77 17.86 -19.12
C LYS A 338 -1.69 16.37 -18.82
N LEU A 339 -2.83 15.71 -18.61
CA LEU A 339 -2.90 14.29 -18.26
C LEU A 339 -2.52 13.37 -19.44
N GLY A 340 -1.78 12.31 -19.14
CA GLY A 340 -1.41 11.22 -20.04
C GLY A 340 -0.16 11.49 -20.87
N ARG A 341 0.72 12.41 -20.43
CA ARG A 341 1.90 12.83 -21.20
C ARG A 341 3.17 12.04 -20.86
N ALA A 342 3.24 11.44 -19.68
CA ALA A 342 4.39 10.65 -19.24
C ALA A 342 4.13 9.14 -19.23
N GLY A 343 2.87 8.71 -19.44
CA GLY A 343 2.49 7.29 -19.40
C GLY A 343 2.55 6.71 -17.99
N VAL A 344 2.43 7.55 -16.97
CA VAL A 344 2.47 7.15 -15.56
C VAL A 344 1.04 6.99 -15.04
N LYS A 345 0.78 5.90 -14.32
CA LYS A 345 -0.51 5.61 -13.70
C LYS A 345 -0.38 5.63 -12.18
N THR A 346 -1.34 6.32 -11.55
CA THR A 346 -1.48 6.38 -10.09
C THR A 346 -2.53 5.39 -9.59
N THR A 347 -2.23 4.76 -8.45
CA THR A 347 -3.14 3.86 -7.73
C THR A 347 -3.09 4.18 -6.24
N LEU A 348 -4.25 4.46 -5.63
CA LEU A 348 -4.38 4.75 -4.20
C LEU A 348 -4.43 3.43 -3.42
N ILE A 349 -3.75 3.38 -2.27
CA ILE A 349 -3.69 2.21 -1.38
C ILE A 349 -3.96 2.60 0.07
N ASP A 350 -4.14 1.59 0.93
CA ASP A 350 -4.31 1.72 2.38
C ASP A 350 -5.54 2.53 2.83
N TYR A 351 -6.64 1.82 3.06
CA TYR A 351 -7.93 2.42 3.41
C TYR A 351 -8.28 2.29 4.90
N GLY A 352 -7.29 1.99 5.75
CA GLY A 352 -7.50 1.71 7.18
C GLY A 352 -8.20 2.84 7.94
N LEU A 353 -8.01 4.10 7.52
CA LEU A 353 -8.64 5.28 8.12
C LEU A 353 -9.76 5.88 7.27
N SER A 354 -10.04 5.29 6.11
CA SER A 354 -10.96 5.84 5.13
C SER A 354 -12.41 5.75 5.57
N ARG A 355 -13.26 6.48 4.84
CA ARG A 355 -14.71 6.42 4.93
C ARG A 355 -15.29 6.19 3.55
N ALA A 356 -16.31 5.34 3.45
CA ALA A 356 -17.07 5.15 2.21
C ALA A 356 -18.52 4.75 2.53
N LYS A 357 -19.41 5.02 1.58
CA LYS A 357 -20.79 4.57 1.54
C LYS A 357 -20.86 3.39 0.59
N LEU A 358 -21.29 2.25 1.11
CA LEU A 358 -21.47 1.02 0.35
C LEU A 358 -22.69 1.13 -0.57
N GLN A 359 -22.80 0.20 -1.51
CA GLN A 359 -23.94 0.13 -2.45
C GLN A 359 -25.30 0.00 -1.72
N ASN A 360 -25.33 -0.66 -0.56
CA ASN A 360 -26.54 -0.78 0.26
C ASN A 360 -26.87 0.48 1.08
N GLY A 361 -26.12 1.57 0.92
CA GLY A 361 -26.30 2.84 1.62
C GLY A 361 -25.65 2.92 3.01
N THR A 362 -25.07 1.83 3.52
CA THR A 362 -24.34 1.83 4.79
C THR A 362 -23.09 2.67 4.68
N VAL A 363 -22.83 3.54 5.66
CA VAL A 363 -21.57 4.27 5.76
C VAL A 363 -20.61 3.49 6.66
N VAL A 364 -19.43 3.20 6.13
CA VAL A 364 -18.36 2.48 6.81
C VAL A 364 -17.17 3.41 6.97
N PHE A 365 -16.61 3.48 8.18
CA PHE A 365 -15.46 4.30 8.49
C PHE A 365 -14.79 3.80 9.77
N LEU A 366 -13.51 4.14 9.96
CA LEU A 366 -12.90 4.08 11.28
C LEU A 366 -13.25 5.38 12.04
N ASP A 367 -13.83 5.23 13.23
CA ASP A 367 -14.17 6.38 14.06
C ASP A 367 -12.91 6.99 14.69
N LEU A 368 -12.52 8.16 14.16
CA LEU A 368 -11.35 8.91 14.62
C LEU A 368 -11.64 9.75 15.88
N GLU A 369 -12.90 9.93 16.28
CA GLU A 369 -13.24 10.71 17.49
C GLU A 369 -12.83 9.97 18.78
N GLU A 370 -12.77 8.64 18.71
CA GLU A 370 -12.27 7.78 19.77
C GLU A 370 -10.73 7.85 19.95
N ASP A 371 -10.02 8.56 19.04
CA ASP A 371 -8.56 8.70 19.06
C ASP A 371 -8.08 10.17 19.00
N PRO A 372 -8.00 10.84 20.17
CA PRO A 372 -7.48 12.20 20.24
C PRO A 372 -5.98 12.33 19.89
N MET A 373 -5.20 11.23 19.84
CA MET A 373 -3.75 11.29 19.59
C MET A 373 -3.42 11.56 18.11
N VAL A 374 -4.32 11.21 17.18
CA VAL A 374 -4.25 11.55 15.74
C VAL A 374 -3.98 13.05 15.52
N PHE A 375 -4.56 13.90 16.36
CA PHE A 375 -4.47 15.36 16.24
C PHE A 375 -3.26 15.96 16.96
N GLN A 376 -2.46 15.15 17.66
CA GLN A 376 -1.36 15.59 18.53
C GLN A 376 0.03 15.47 17.88
N GLY A 377 0.11 15.14 16.60
CA GLY A 377 1.40 14.98 15.92
C GLY A 377 2.21 16.26 15.76
N SER A 378 3.52 16.10 15.48
CA SER A 378 4.49 17.19 15.45
C SER A 378 4.08 18.33 14.51
N GLU A 379 4.26 19.56 14.99
CA GLU A 379 3.97 20.75 14.19
C GLU A 379 4.92 20.85 13.00
N GLY A 380 4.40 21.36 11.88
CA GLY A 380 5.18 21.57 10.66
C GLY A 380 5.23 20.38 9.69
N HIS A 381 4.89 19.16 10.12
CA HIS A 381 4.77 18.04 9.19
C HIS A 381 3.49 18.18 8.34
N PRO A 382 3.58 18.16 6.98
CA PRO A 382 2.42 18.31 6.10
C PRO A 382 1.29 17.32 6.42
N GLN A 383 1.63 16.06 6.71
CA GLN A 383 0.67 15.02 7.10
C GLN A 383 -0.16 15.42 8.33
N PHE A 384 0.46 15.76 9.47
CA PHE A 384 -0.28 16.16 10.67
C PHE A 384 -1.08 17.46 10.49
N ASN A 385 -0.60 18.36 9.63
CA ASN A 385 -1.36 19.56 9.27
C ASN A 385 -2.64 19.21 8.50
N ALA A 386 -2.64 18.19 7.63
CA ALA A 386 -3.83 17.73 6.93
C ALA A 386 -4.90 17.21 7.91
N TYR A 387 -4.51 16.43 8.93
CA TYR A 387 -5.43 15.96 9.98
C TYR A 387 -5.97 17.07 10.88
N ARG A 388 -5.21 18.14 11.09
CA ARG A 388 -5.75 19.34 11.77
C ARG A 388 -6.69 20.12 10.86
N ARG A 389 -6.43 20.12 9.55
CA ARG A 389 -7.24 20.80 8.53
C ARG A 389 -8.54 20.08 8.20
N THR A 390 -8.68 18.77 8.41
CA THR A 390 -10.01 18.12 8.33
C THR A 390 -11.00 18.70 9.34
N LYS A 391 -10.54 19.39 10.40
CA LYS A 391 -11.38 20.21 11.30
C LYS A 391 -11.51 21.68 10.90
N ILE A 392 -10.74 22.18 9.93
CA ILE A 392 -10.69 23.60 9.53
C ILE A 392 -10.94 23.73 8.03
N GLN A 393 -12.15 24.17 7.70
CA GLN A 393 -12.70 24.33 6.35
C GLN A 393 -12.08 25.53 5.60
N ASN A 394 -10.76 25.49 5.34
CA ASN A 394 -10.00 26.57 4.67
C ASN A 394 -9.32 26.11 3.36
N GLY A 395 -9.96 25.21 2.62
CA GLY A 395 -9.55 24.84 1.25
C GLY A 395 -10.18 25.77 0.20
N ALA A 396 -9.55 25.90 -0.97
CA ALA A 396 -10.17 26.61 -2.09
C ALA A 396 -11.27 25.80 -2.81
N PHE A 397 -11.24 24.48 -2.62
CA PHE A 397 -12.29 23.53 -3.00
C PHE A 397 -12.73 22.79 -1.74
N GLY A 398 -14.01 22.42 -1.69
CA GLY A 398 -14.59 21.58 -0.65
C GLY A 398 -14.49 20.09 -0.94
N THR A 399 -14.31 19.71 -2.22
CA THR A 399 -14.37 18.32 -2.68
C THR A 399 -13.31 17.99 -3.75
N ALA A 400 -13.03 16.70 -3.94
CA ALA A 400 -12.18 16.24 -5.04
C ALA A 400 -12.92 16.39 -6.38
N THR A 401 -14.24 16.19 -6.39
CA THR A 401 -15.09 16.45 -7.57
C THR A 401 -15.01 17.90 -8.04
N GLU A 402 -15.10 18.90 -7.14
CA GLU A 402 -14.92 20.32 -7.50
C GLU A 402 -13.53 20.58 -8.07
N THR A 403 -12.51 19.95 -7.48
CA THR A 403 -11.12 20.07 -7.97
C THR A 403 -11.00 19.51 -9.40
N LEU A 404 -11.63 18.36 -9.69
CA LEU A 404 -11.66 17.78 -11.03
C LEU A 404 -12.40 18.69 -12.02
N CYS A 405 -13.56 19.23 -11.65
CA CYS A 405 -14.32 20.16 -12.49
C CYS A 405 -13.45 21.35 -12.89
N TYR A 406 -12.73 21.94 -11.93
CA TYR A 406 -11.76 23.00 -12.22
C TYR A 406 -10.66 22.54 -13.17
N CYS A 407 -10.09 21.34 -13.01
CA CYS A 407 -9.09 20.82 -13.94
C CYS A 407 -9.62 20.66 -15.37
N VAL A 408 -10.88 20.26 -15.53
CA VAL A 408 -11.55 20.15 -16.83
C VAL A 408 -11.80 21.53 -17.45
N GLU A 409 -12.28 22.51 -16.67
CA GLU A 409 -12.47 23.90 -17.12
C GLU A 409 -11.16 24.55 -17.59
N ARG A 410 -10.04 24.20 -16.95
CA ARG A 410 -8.70 24.66 -17.35
C ARG A 410 -8.16 23.93 -18.58
N GLY A 411 -8.84 22.88 -19.03
CA GLY A 411 -8.45 22.02 -20.14
C GLY A 411 -7.23 21.14 -19.81
N TRP A 412 -6.94 20.89 -18.54
CA TRP A 412 -5.83 20.02 -18.12
C TRP A 412 -6.17 18.54 -18.23
N VAL A 413 -7.46 18.22 -18.09
CA VAL A 413 -8.08 16.91 -18.30
C VAL A 413 -9.22 17.12 -19.28
N SER A 414 -9.37 16.25 -20.28
CA SER A 414 -10.54 16.32 -21.19
C SER A 414 -11.77 15.67 -20.55
N GLU A 415 -12.97 16.01 -21.02
CA GLU A 415 -14.21 15.33 -20.61
C GLU A 415 -14.12 13.82 -20.86
N VAL A 416 -13.59 13.41 -22.02
CA VAL A 416 -13.36 12.00 -22.35
C VAL A 416 -12.44 11.32 -21.34
N GLN A 417 -11.35 11.97 -20.93
CA GLN A 417 -10.46 11.43 -19.90
C GLN A 417 -11.15 11.33 -18.54
N ALA A 418 -12.01 12.29 -18.19
CA ALA A 418 -12.81 12.20 -16.97
C ALA A 418 -13.83 11.04 -17.04
N GLU A 419 -14.52 10.88 -18.17
CA GLU A 419 -15.52 9.83 -18.41
C GLU A 419 -14.91 8.42 -18.50
N GLU A 420 -13.73 8.25 -19.11
CA GLU A 420 -12.97 6.98 -19.11
C GLU A 420 -12.59 6.55 -17.70
N TYR A 421 -12.31 7.53 -16.84
CA TYR A 421 -12.14 7.33 -15.41
C TYR A 421 -13.49 7.27 -14.66
N GLY A 422 -14.63 7.28 -15.36
CA GLY A 422 -15.98 7.14 -14.82
C GLY A 422 -16.47 8.31 -13.96
N ALA A 423 -15.88 9.50 -14.14
CA ALA A 423 -16.36 10.73 -13.54
C ALA A 423 -17.29 11.46 -14.53
N ASP A 424 -18.59 11.51 -14.20
CA ASP A 424 -19.56 12.29 -14.96
C ASP A 424 -19.42 13.79 -14.66
N VAL A 425 -18.84 14.52 -15.61
CA VAL A 425 -18.68 15.98 -15.58
C VAL A 425 -19.66 16.70 -16.51
N SER A 426 -20.64 15.99 -17.08
CA SER A 426 -21.53 16.48 -18.15
C SER A 426 -22.49 17.61 -17.73
N GLY A 427 -22.57 17.92 -16.43
CA GLY A 427 -23.39 19.02 -15.87
C GLY A 427 -22.63 20.28 -15.48
N VAL A 428 -21.32 20.34 -15.74
CA VAL A 428 -20.44 21.47 -15.37
C VAL A 428 -20.44 22.57 -16.46
N PHE A 429 -20.93 22.25 -17.67
CA PHE A 429 -20.97 23.16 -18.82
C PHE A 429 -22.37 23.64 -19.20
#